data_AF-A0A0Q9LBF9-F1
#
_entry.id   AF-A0A0Q9LBF9-F1
#
_cell.length_a   1.000
_cell.length_b   1.000
_cell.length_c   1.000
_cell.angle_alpha   90.00
_cell.angle_beta   90.00
_cell.angle_gamma   90.00
#
_symmetry.space_group_name_H-M   'P 1'
#
loop_
_entity.id
_entity.type
_entity.pdbx_description
1 polymer ?
#
loop_
_entity_poly.entity_id
_entity_poly.type
_entity_poly.pdbx_seq_one_letter_code
_entity_poly.pdbx_strand_id
1 'polypeptide(L)'
;MDRFTHENRQPYTDVSTVESQRNDLIPEEFPDGPYGSDLRMESKGKSTPWRIDQRSLSPFSYENRALHAGLSRDYPGEDEYGQPFPEVHDEP
;
A
#
# COMPACT_ATOMS: atom_id res chain seq x y z
N MET A 1 -6.40 -3.32 -19.31
CA MET A 1 -6.90 -4.09 -18.14
C MET A 1 -7.21 -3.12 -17.04
N ASP A 2 -8.29 -3.35 -16.28
CA ASP A 2 -8.65 -2.48 -15.17
C ASP A 2 -7.57 -2.52 -14.08
N ARG A 3 -7.14 -1.33 -13.61
CA ARG A 3 -6.06 -1.21 -12.61
C ARG A 3 -6.52 -1.68 -11.23
N PHE A 4 -7.83 -1.65 -10.99
CA PHE A 4 -8.44 -2.00 -9.72
C PHE A 4 -9.35 -3.23 -9.80
N THR A 5 -9.38 -4.02 -8.73
CA THR A 5 -10.36 -5.10 -8.57
C THR A 5 -11.73 -4.51 -8.26
N HIS A 6 -12.74 -4.88 -9.04
CA HIS A 6 -14.13 -4.51 -8.77
C HIS A 6 -14.69 -5.35 -7.62
N GLU A 7 -14.87 -4.73 -6.47
CA GLU A 7 -15.49 -5.36 -5.30
C GLU A 7 -16.84 -4.71 -4.97
N ASN A 8 -17.77 -5.53 -4.50
CA ASN A 8 -19.07 -5.05 -4.04
C ASN A 8 -18.92 -4.41 -2.65
N ARG A 9 -18.68 -3.10 -2.64
CA ARG A 9 -18.54 -2.31 -1.41
C ARG A 9 -19.85 -2.30 -0.64
N GLN A 10 -19.81 -2.91 0.55
CA GLN A 10 -20.91 -2.87 1.51
C GLN A 10 -20.90 -1.54 2.26
N PRO A 11 -22.07 -1.05 2.74
CA PRO A 11 -22.15 0.15 3.56
C PRO A 11 -21.48 -0.02 4.93
N TYR A 12 -21.26 -1.26 5.38
CA TYR A 12 -20.55 -1.60 6.61
C TYR A 12 -19.33 -2.46 6.28
N THR A 13 -18.21 -2.12 6.90
CA THR A 13 -16.96 -2.87 6.82
C THR A 13 -16.77 -3.73 8.07
N ASP A 14 -15.87 -4.70 8.00
CA ASP A 14 -15.42 -5.45 9.17
C ASP A 14 -14.69 -4.54 10.18
N VAL A 15 -14.26 -5.13 11.30
CA VAL A 15 -13.48 -4.43 12.32
C VAL A 15 -12.18 -3.86 11.74
N SER A 16 -11.74 -2.72 12.29
CA SER A 16 -10.58 -1.98 11.77
C SER A 16 -9.29 -2.80 11.64
N THR A 17 -9.07 -3.78 12.53
CA THR A 17 -7.91 -4.69 12.46
C THR A 17 -7.95 -5.59 11.23
N VAL A 18 -9.12 -6.10 10.85
CA VAL A 18 -9.29 -6.96 9.68
C VAL A 18 -9.08 -6.15 8.41
N GLU A 19 -9.66 -4.95 8.35
CA GLU A 19 -9.47 -4.05 7.21
C GLU A 19 -8.02 -3.55 7.08
N SER A 20 -7.32 -3.32 8.19
CA SER A 20 -5.90 -2.96 8.20
C SER A 20 -5.05 -4.10 7.61
N GLN A 21 -5.19 -5.33 8.11
CA GLN A 21 -4.45 -6.48 7.58
C GLN A 21 -4.71 -6.72 6.08
N ARG A 22 -5.92 -6.39 5.63
CA ARG A 22 -6.35 -6.57 4.25
C ARG A 22 -5.81 -5.51 3.28
N ASN A 23 -5.66 -4.28 3.76
CA ASN A 23 -5.40 -3.10 2.93
C ASN A 23 -3.99 -2.52 3.12
N ASP A 24 -3.32 -2.80 4.23
CA ASP A 24 -1.98 -2.31 4.50
C ASP A 24 -0.94 -3.31 3.94
N LEU A 25 -0.21 -2.89 2.90
CA LEU A 25 0.81 -3.72 2.23
C LEU A 25 2.17 -3.57 2.91
N ILE A 26 2.72 -4.71 3.31
CA ILE A 26 4.09 -4.81 3.78
C ILE A 26 5.01 -4.88 2.55
N PRO A 27 6.09 -4.07 2.49
CA PRO A 27 7.06 -4.13 1.41
C PRO A 27 7.75 -5.50 1.39
N GLU A 28 8.07 -5.97 0.18
CA GLU A 28 8.78 -7.23 -0.02
C GLU A 28 10.26 -7.09 0.40
N GLU A 29 10.75 -8.05 1.20
CA GLU A 29 12.15 -8.06 1.66
C GLU A 29 13.13 -8.45 0.54
N PHE A 30 12.69 -9.28 -0.40
CA PHE A 30 13.50 -9.82 -1.49
C PHE A 30 12.81 -9.65 -2.84
N PRO A 31 12.78 -8.44 -3.41
CA PRO A 31 12.07 -8.15 -4.66
C PRO A 31 12.60 -8.93 -5.88
N ASP A 32 13.83 -9.47 -5.81
CA ASP A 32 14.40 -10.35 -6.84
C ASP A 32 14.29 -11.85 -6.47
N GLY A 33 13.64 -12.19 -5.35
CA GLY A 33 13.47 -13.55 -4.86
C GLY A 33 14.58 -14.05 -3.92
N PRO A 34 14.43 -15.26 -3.36
CA PRO A 34 15.41 -15.84 -2.45
C PRO A 34 16.73 -16.14 -3.18
N TYR A 35 17.84 -15.99 -2.47
CA TYR A 35 19.17 -16.27 -2.99
C TYR A 35 19.27 -17.72 -3.52
N GLY A 36 19.70 -17.88 -4.77
CA GLY A 36 19.81 -19.18 -5.43
C GLY A 36 18.54 -19.67 -6.13
N SER A 37 17.50 -18.84 -6.26
CA SER A 37 16.35 -19.16 -7.12
C SER A 37 16.68 -18.99 -8.60
N ASP A 38 16.35 -19.99 -9.42
CA ASP A 38 16.49 -19.93 -10.89
C ASP A 38 15.36 -19.14 -11.55
N LEU A 39 14.30 -18.84 -10.80
CA LEU A 39 13.10 -18.15 -11.27
C LEU A 39 13.33 -16.63 -11.23
N ARG A 40 13.58 -16.03 -12.40
CA ARG A 40 13.48 -14.58 -12.55
C ARG A 40 12.01 -14.18 -12.45
N MET A 41 11.64 -13.49 -11.37
CA MET A 41 10.31 -12.90 -11.27
C MET A 41 10.18 -11.77 -12.30
N GLU A 42 9.26 -11.92 -13.25
CA GLU A 42 9.05 -10.94 -14.32
C GLU A 42 8.31 -9.68 -13.82
N SER A 43 7.48 -9.83 -12.78
CA SER A 43 6.77 -8.72 -12.13
C SER A 43 7.31 -8.50 -10.72
N LYS A 44 7.86 -7.31 -10.45
CA LYS A 44 8.22 -6.87 -9.11
C LYS A 44 6.99 -6.38 -8.35
N GLY A 45 6.87 -6.73 -7.07
CA GLY A 45 5.74 -6.34 -6.24
C GLY A 45 4.48 -7.18 -6.46
N LYS A 46 3.34 -6.53 -6.71
CA LYS A 46 2.03 -7.19 -6.61
C LYS A 46 1.63 -7.89 -7.92
N SER A 47 1.45 -9.22 -7.87
CA SER A 47 0.97 -10.02 -9.01
C SER A 47 -0.55 -9.96 -9.24
N THR A 48 -1.30 -9.34 -8.32
CA THR A 48 -2.76 -9.20 -8.42
C THR A 48 -3.15 -7.72 -8.59
N PRO A 49 -4.27 -7.41 -9.26
CA PRO A 49 -4.70 -6.03 -9.42
C PRO A 49 -4.92 -5.34 -8.07
N TRP A 50 -4.79 -4.01 -8.04
CA TRP A 50 -4.87 -3.23 -6.81
C TRP A 50 -6.31 -3.19 -6.27
N ARG A 51 -6.47 -3.12 -4.95
CA ARG A 51 -7.75 -2.67 -4.36
C ARG A 51 -7.71 -1.16 -4.21
N ILE A 52 -8.87 -0.52 -4.24
CA ILE A 52 -8.96 0.94 -4.09
C ILE A 52 -8.51 1.38 -2.69
N ASP A 53 -8.79 0.56 -1.67
CA ASP A 53 -8.44 0.88 -0.29
C ASP A 53 -7.02 0.43 0.11
N GLN A 54 -6.32 -0.28 -0.78
CA GLN A 54 -4.96 -0.76 -0.52
C GLN A 54 -3.92 0.35 -0.56
N ARG A 55 -2.93 0.25 0.31
CA ARG A 55 -1.87 1.26 0.48
C ARG A 55 -0.57 0.65 1.00
N SER A 56 0.54 1.29 0.66
CA SER A 56 1.86 0.93 1.18
C SER A 56 2.04 1.46 2.61
N LEU A 57 2.62 0.67 3.52
CA LEU A 57 3.09 1.19 4.80
C LEU A 57 4.41 1.94 4.60
N SER A 58 4.41 3.25 4.87
CA SER A 58 5.65 4.01 4.99
C SER A 58 6.19 3.91 6.42
N PRO A 59 7.49 3.60 6.62
CA PRO A 59 8.10 3.54 7.94
C PRO A 59 8.16 4.91 8.63
N PHE A 60 7.96 5.99 7.88
CA PHE A 60 7.93 7.36 8.41
C PHE A 60 6.52 7.87 8.70
N SER A 61 5.47 7.07 8.43
CA SER A 61 4.09 7.44 8.73
C SER A 61 3.75 7.27 10.21
N TYR A 62 2.63 7.87 10.62
CA TYR A 62 2.08 7.68 11.96
C TYR A 62 1.68 6.23 12.22
N GLU A 63 2.03 5.71 13.40
CA GLU A 63 1.58 4.39 13.87
C GLU A 63 0.05 4.30 13.94
N ASN A 64 -0.61 5.35 14.43
CA ASN A 64 -2.06 5.41 14.55
C ASN A 64 -2.67 6.43 13.59
N ARG A 65 -2.78 6.03 12.31
CA ARG A 65 -3.28 6.90 11.23
C ARG A 65 -4.70 7.41 11.45
N ALA A 66 -5.57 6.62 12.05
CA ALA A 66 -6.96 7.01 12.29
C ALA A 66 -7.05 8.25 13.20
N LEU A 67 -6.23 8.30 14.25
CA LEU A 67 -6.17 9.44 15.17
C LEU A 67 -5.46 10.66 14.57
N HIS A 68 -4.65 10.47 13.53
CA HIS A 68 -3.88 11.53 12.87
C HIS A 68 -4.42 11.86 11.47
N ALA A 69 -5.62 11.38 11.13
CA ALA A 69 -6.23 11.63 9.83
C ALA A 69 -6.62 13.11 9.71
N GLY A 70 -6.18 13.76 8.63
CA GLY A 70 -6.45 15.19 8.39
C GLY A 70 -5.61 16.15 9.24
N LEU A 71 -4.69 15.62 10.06
CA LEU A 71 -3.66 16.42 10.73
C LEU A 71 -2.40 16.41 9.87
N SER A 72 -2.00 17.58 9.42
CA SER A 72 -0.65 17.78 8.90
C SER A 72 0.32 17.62 10.06
N ARG A 73 1.42 16.92 9.83
CA ARG A 73 2.54 17.03 10.73
C ARG A 73 3.11 18.46 10.62
N ASP A 74 3.70 18.95 11.70
CA ASP A 74 4.32 20.28 11.76
C ASP A 74 5.84 20.11 11.88
N TYR A 75 6.46 19.61 10.82
CA TYR A 75 7.92 19.49 10.74
C TYR A 75 8.45 20.06 9.41
N PRO A 76 9.55 20.85 9.44
CA PRO A 76 10.10 21.44 8.23
C PRO A 76 10.64 20.36 7.29
N GLY A 77 10.15 20.35 6.04
CA GLY A 77 10.53 19.39 5.00
C GLY A 77 9.61 18.17 4.90
N GLU A 78 8.39 18.24 5.42
CA GLU A 78 7.44 17.15 5.31
C GLU A 78 6.81 17.03 3.93
N ASP A 79 6.87 15.80 3.41
CA ASP A 79 6.10 15.40 2.26
C ASP A 79 4.63 15.25 2.69
N GLU A 80 3.74 16.03 2.09
CA GLU A 80 2.31 15.79 2.18
C GLU A 80 2.01 14.50 1.40
N TYR A 81 2.05 13.34 2.08
CA TYR A 81 1.64 12.04 1.52
C TYR A 81 0.11 12.00 1.35
N GLY A 82 -0.42 12.93 0.57
CA GLY A 82 -1.83 13.07 0.21
C GLY A 82 -2.23 12.18 -0.97
N GLN A 83 -1.31 11.42 -1.56
CA GLN A 83 -1.66 10.49 -2.65
C GLN A 83 -2.25 9.20 -2.07
N PRO A 84 -3.55 8.91 -2.30
CA PRO A 84 -4.19 7.68 -1.84
C PRO A 84 -3.71 6.45 -2.60
N PHE A 85 -2.91 6.63 -3.65
CA PHE A 85 -2.33 5.57 -4.46
C PHE A 85 -0.81 5.59 -4.29
N PRO A 86 -0.16 4.42 -4.19
CA PRO A 86 1.29 4.36 -4.23
C PRO A 86 1.77 5.01 -5.53
N GLU A 87 2.69 5.98 -5.41
CA GLU A 87 3.40 6.53 -6.56
C GLU A 87 4.14 5.36 -7.23
N VAL A 88 3.73 5.05 -8.45
CA VAL A 88 4.28 3.93 -9.21
C VAL A 88 5.68 4.36 -9.64
N HIS A 89 6.71 3.82 -9.01
CA HIS A 89 8.11 4.04 -9.41
C HIS A 89 8.49 3.38 -10.75
N ASP A 90 7.50 2.86 -11.49
CA ASP A 90 7.65 2.27 -12.82
C ASP A 90 6.77 3.02 -13.83
N GLU A 91 7.20 4.22 -14.23
CA GLU A 91 7.00 4.71 -15.60
C GLU A 91 8.40 4.86 -16.25
N PRO A 92 8.56 4.55 -17.56
CA PRO A 92 9.86 4.52 -18.23
C PRO A 92 10.57 5.87 -18.32
#